data_AF-A0A957SE31-F1
#
_entry.id   AF-A0A957SE31-F1
#
_cell.length_a   1.000
_cell.length_b   1.000
_cell.length_c   1.000
_cell.angle_alpha   90.00
_cell.angle_beta   90.00
_cell.angle_gamma   90.00
#
_symmetry.space_group_name_H-M   'P 1'
#
loop_
_entity.id
_entity.type
_entity.pdbx_description
1 polymer ?
#
loop_
_entity_poly.entity_id
_entity_poly.type
_entity_poly.pdbx_seq_one_letter_code
_entity_poly.pdbx_strand_id
1 'polypeptide(L)'
;MSAESTQSDKTADQNAPCAFSSAASGQRSQHKPFRPGPWGHGGNSPHHSTAWRHKRRFLMLRFLRFVSTLFLLVLGGLAALNWLVNRLMGNDGHTALLVWIVACGIAVALPIMAIAVAMRGYRGVAAPLANVMTAADAVANGDLSARVPEHAPGEFGRLATSFNRMAGELERNDEQRRNLTADIAHELRTPLHIIQGNLEGI
;
A
#
# COMPACT_ATOMS: atom_id res chain seq x y z
N MET A 1 -11.10 63.46 -16.23
CA MET A 1 -12.26 62.96 -15.48
C MET A 1 -11.69 62.09 -14.37
N SER A 2 -11.36 62.69 -13.21
CA SER A 2 -12.25 62.91 -12.04
C SER A 2 -12.46 61.58 -11.30
N ALA A 3 -11.82 61.36 -10.15
CA ALA A 3 -12.21 61.78 -8.78
C ALA A 3 -12.55 60.48 -8.01
N GLU A 4 -11.78 60.07 -6.99
CA GLU A 4 -11.91 60.47 -5.59
C GLU A 4 -13.33 60.24 -5.03
N SER A 5 -13.45 59.21 -4.17
CA SER A 5 -14.46 59.05 -3.10
C SER A 5 -14.37 57.63 -2.53
N THR A 6 -14.66 57.29 -1.28
CA THR A 6 -14.78 58.00 0.01
C THR A 6 -14.80 56.89 1.08
N GLN A 7 -14.21 57.19 2.22
CA GLN A 7 -14.25 56.50 3.50
C GLN A 7 -15.69 56.30 4.06
N SER A 8 -16.03 55.14 4.61
CA SER A 8 -17.11 54.95 5.62
C SER A 8 -16.96 53.54 6.22
N ASP A 9 -16.37 53.31 7.39
CA ASP A 9 -16.78 53.63 8.76
C ASP A 9 -17.95 52.78 9.30
N LYS A 10 -17.78 52.31 10.56
CA LYS A 10 -18.74 51.70 11.52
C LYS A 10 -19.03 50.21 11.31
N THR A 11 -19.00 49.29 12.28
CA THR A 11 -19.07 49.29 13.77
C THR A 11 -18.70 47.86 14.20
N ALA A 12 -17.66 47.62 15.00
CA ALA A 12 -17.77 47.40 16.45
C ALA A 12 -19.11 46.78 16.91
N ASP A 13 -19.14 45.46 17.12
CA ASP A 13 -20.09 44.85 18.05
C ASP A 13 -19.31 44.13 19.16
N GLN A 14 -19.51 44.68 20.35
CA GLN A 14 -19.04 44.23 21.65
C GLN A 14 -20.15 43.38 22.23
N ASN A 15 -19.94 42.09 22.50
CA ASN A 15 -20.59 41.46 23.65
C ASN A 15 -20.05 40.07 24.02
N ALA A 16 -19.41 40.03 25.18
CA ALA A 16 -19.36 38.93 26.12
C ALA A 16 -19.57 39.57 27.52
N PRO A 17 -19.77 38.84 28.63
CA PRO A 17 -20.35 37.50 28.86
C PRO A 17 -21.50 37.54 29.91
N CYS A 18 -22.31 36.48 30.02
CA CYS A 18 -23.18 36.27 31.19
C CYS A 18 -22.73 35.02 31.95
N ALA A 19 -22.36 35.24 33.20
CA ALA A 19 -22.05 34.25 34.22
C ALA A 19 -23.30 33.48 34.66
N PHE A 20 -23.14 32.19 34.97
CA PHE A 20 -23.93 31.57 36.04
C PHE A 20 -23.14 30.45 36.71
N SER A 21 -22.73 30.73 37.94
CA SER A 21 -22.29 29.78 38.95
C SER A 21 -23.54 29.21 39.63
N SER A 22 -23.67 27.89 39.70
CA SER A 22 -24.56 27.25 40.68
C SER A 22 -24.06 25.86 41.06
N ALA A 23 -23.69 25.75 42.33
CA ALA A 23 -23.49 24.50 43.05
C ALA A 23 -24.85 23.89 43.46
N ALA A 24 -25.03 22.59 43.26
CA ALA A 24 -26.03 21.74 43.93
C ALA A 24 -25.63 20.27 43.66
N SER A 25 -24.99 19.60 44.61
CA SER A 25 -25.62 18.67 45.56
C SER A 25 -26.33 17.48 44.89
N GLY A 26 -25.77 16.28 45.09
CA GLY A 26 -26.47 15.04 44.74
C GLY A 26 -25.54 13.84 44.73
N GLN A 27 -25.52 13.10 45.83
CA GLN A 27 -24.90 11.78 45.93
C GLN A 27 -25.25 10.92 44.70
N ARG A 28 -24.23 10.46 43.98
CA ARG A 28 -24.38 9.34 43.04
C ARG A 28 -23.45 8.23 43.50
N SER A 29 -24.11 7.15 43.92
CA SER A 29 -23.56 5.84 44.21
C SER A 29 -22.33 5.51 43.37
N GLN A 30 -21.24 5.17 44.06
CA GLN A 30 -20.04 4.59 43.45
C GLN A 30 -20.38 3.19 42.92
N HIS A 31 -21.03 3.11 41.76
CA HIS A 31 -21.00 1.91 40.94
C HIS A 31 -19.60 1.82 40.33
N LYS A 32 -18.79 0.89 40.85
CA LYS A 32 -17.54 0.49 40.22
C LYS A 32 -17.85 0.05 38.78
N PRO A 33 -17.14 0.53 37.75
CA PRO A 33 -17.31 -0.02 36.41
C PRO A 33 -16.93 -1.49 36.43
N PHE A 34 -17.80 -2.31 35.84
CA PHE A 34 -17.60 -3.72 35.56
C PHE A 34 -16.26 -3.89 34.85
N ARG A 35 -15.31 -4.61 35.47
CA ARG A 35 -14.06 -4.99 34.80
C ARG A 35 -14.41 -6.07 33.77
N PRO A 36 -14.22 -5.84 32.46
CA PRO A 36 -14.33 -6.95 31.51
C PRO A 36 -13.28 -8.00 31.86
N GLY A 37 -13.66 -9.27 31.71
CA GLY A 37 -12.77 -10.42 31.93
C GLY A 37 -11.53 -10.40 31.02
N PRO A 38 -10.61 -11.36 31.17
CA PRO A 38 -9.27 -11.32 30.58
C PRO A 38 -9.23 -11.55 29.05
N TRP A 39 -10.35 -11.43 28.35
CA TRP A 39 -10.40 -11.48 26.89
C TRP A 39 -10.33 -10.05 26.34
N GLY A 40 -9.21 -9.39 26.64
CA GLY A 40 -8.83 -8.13 26.03
C GLY A 40 -8.23 -8.38 24.65
N HIS A 41 -8.95 -7.97 23.62
CA HIS A 41 -8.40 -7.69 22.30
C HIS A 41 -7.12 -6.85 22.44
N GLY A 42 -5.99 -7.40 22.04
CA GLY A 42 -4.69 -6.76 22.21
C GLY A 42 -3.61 -7.41 21.36
N GLY A 43 -3.97 -7.76 20.13
CA GLY A 43 -3.05 -8.30 19.12
C GLY A 43 -3.07 -7.51 17.82
N ASN A 44 -3.52 -6.25 17.83
CA ASN A 44 -3.15 -5.32 16.75
C ASN A 44 -1.69 -4.94 16.97
N SER A 45 -0.79 -5.87 16.69
CA SER A 45 0.58 -5.51 16.41
C SER A 45 0.55 -4.77 15.07
N PRO A 46 0.91 -3.49 14.98
CA PRO A 46 1.20 -2.87 13.71
C PRO A 46 2.56 -3.40 13.27
N HIS A 47 2.64 -4.69 12.92
CA HIS A 47 3.73 -5.21 12.11
C HIS A 47 3.43 -4.81 10.67
N HIS A 48 3.60 -3.52 10.44
CA HIS A 48 4.02 -2.97 9.18
C HIS A 48 5.00 -3.97 8.55
N SER A 49 4.57 -4.54 7.44
CA SER A 49 5.30 -5.53 6.65
C SER A 49 6.53 -4.87 6.00
N THR A 50 7.51 -4.44 6.80
CA THR A 50 8.83 -3.98 6.30
C THR A 50 9.68 -5.12 5.74
N ALA A 51 9.20 -6.36 5.83
CA ALA A 51 9.83 -7.55 5.26
C ALA A 51 9.95 -7.54 3.72
N TRP A 52 9.31 -6.61 3.02
CA TRP A 52 9.43 -6.48 1.55
C TRP A 52 10.75 -5.87 1.05
N ARG A 53 11.55 -5.22 1.91
CA ARG A 53 12.83 -4.58 1.49
C ARG A 53 13.93 -5.58 1.11
N HIS A 54 13.98 -6.76 1.74
CA HIS A 54 15.06 -7.72 1.48
C HIS A 54 14.81 -8.62 0.26
N LYS A 55 13.56 -9.01 -0.03
CA LYS A 55 13.23 -9.78 -1.26
C LYS A 55 13.45 -8.98 -2.55
N ARG A 56 13.25 -7.65 -2.50
CA ARG A 56 13.59 -6.74 -3.61
C ARG A 56 15.07 -6.79 -4.00
N ARG A 57 15.98 -6.92 -3.03
CA ARG A 57 17.43 -6.96 -3.30
C ARG A 57 17.87 -8.26 -3.98
N PHE A 58 17.28 -9.40 -3.62
CA PHE A 58 17.72 -10.70 -4.14
C PHE A 58 17.36 -10.93 -5.61
N LEU A 59 16.12 -10.58 -5.99
CA LEU A 59 15.70 -10.63 -7.40
C LEU A 59 16.43 -9.58 -8.24
N MET A 60 16.60 -8.36 -7.70
CA MET A 60 17.32 -7.29 -8.36
C MET A 60 18.80 -7.65 -8.57
N LEU A 61 19.43 -8.38 -7.65
CA LEU A 61 20.80 -8.91 -7.81
C LEU A 61 20.89 -9.98 -8.90
N ARG A 62 19.95 -10.94 -8.99
CA ARG A 62 19.95 -11.93 -10.10
C ARG A 62 19.73 -11.24 -11.45
N PHE A 63 18.86 -10.24 -11.50
CA PHE A 63 18.60 -9.47 -12.71
C PHE A 63 19.81 -8.61 -13.11
N LEU A 64 20.46 -7.95 -12.14
CA LEU A 64 21.72 -7.24 -12.37
C LEU A 64 22.82 -8.17 -12.86
N ARG A 65 22.92 -9.39 -12.32
CA ARG A 65 23.88 -10.38 -12.81
C ARG A 65 23.60 -10.71 -14.27
N PHE A 66 22.35 -11.01 -14.64
CA PHE A 66 21.98 -11.33 -16.04
C PHE A 66 22.24 -10.17 -17.01
N VAL A 67 21.86 -8.95 -16.63
CA VAL A 67 22.12 -7.74 -17.43
C VAL A 67 23.62 -7.47 -17.54
N SER A 68 24.38 -7.67 -16.46
CA SER A 68 25.84 -7.52 -16.45
C SER A 68 26.53 -8.56 -17.34
N THR A 69 26.06 -9.81 -17.39
CA THR A 69 26.63 -10.83 -18.30
C THR A 69 26.33 -10.50 -19.76
N LEU A 70 25.09 -10.12 -20.08
CA LEU A 70 24.71 -9.70 -21.42
C LEU A 70 25.51 -8.47 -21.86
N PHE A 71 25.73 -7.54 -20.94
CA PHE A 71 26.53 -6.36 -21.19
C PHE A 71 27.99 -6.69 -21.50
N LEU A 72 28.63 -7.55 -20.69
CA LEU A 72 29.99 -8.01 -20.95
C LEU A 72 30.10 -8.70 -22.32
N LEU A 73 29.10 -9.47 -22.73
CA LEU A 73 29.05 -10.13 -24.04
C LEU A 73 28.94 -9.10 -25.18
N VAL A 74 28.04 -8.13 -25.06
CA VAL A 74 27.84 -7.07 -26.06
C VAL A 74 29.08 -6.17 -26.19
N LEU A 75 29.67 -5.76 -25.07
CA LEU A 75 30.92 -5.00 -25.06
C LEU A 75 32.07 -5.79 -25.67
N GLY A 76 32.22 -7.06 -25.28
CA GLY A 76 33.25 -7.94 -25.81
C GLY A 76 33.11 -8.13 -27.33
N GLY A 77 31.89 -8.32 -27.82
CA GLY A 77 31.60 -8.44 -29.25
C GLY A 77 31.91 -7.17 -30.03
N LEU A 78 31.50 -6.00 -29.52
CA LEU A 78 31.79 -4.70 -30.16
C LEU A 78 33.30 -4.39 -30.15
N ALA A 79 33.99 -4.70 -29.06
CA ALA A 79 35.44 -4.53 -28.96
C ALA A 79 36.20 -5.46 -29.93
N ALA A 80 35.77 -6.72 -30.04
CA ALA A 80 36.35 -7.68 -30.98
C ALA A 80 36.08 -7.28 -32.44
N LEU A 81 34.88 -6.77 -32.74
CA LEU A 81 34.54 -6.27 -34.07
C LEU A 81 35.37 -5.04 -34.43
N ASN A 82 35.53 -4.08 -33.51
CA ASN A 82 36.37 -2.90 -33.73
C ASN A 82 37.85 -3.31 -33.95
N TRP A 83 38.35 -4.24 -33.13
CA TRP A 83 39.70 -4.79 -33.29
C TRP A 83 39.89 -5.47 -34.66
N LEU A 84 38.90 -6.23 -35.12
CA LEU A 84 38.92 -6.91 -36.43
C LEU A 84 38.84 -5.94 -37.61
N VAL A 85 37.98 -4.92 -37.53
CA VAL A 85 37.87 -3.86 -38.55
C VAL A 85 39.18 -3.09 -38.66
N ASN A 86 39.76 -2.69 -37.52
CA ASN A 86 41.04 -1.99 -37.49
C ASN A 86 42.20 -2.84 -38.03
N ARG A 87 42.13 -4.17 -37.84
CA ARG A 87 43.12 -5.14 -38.36
C ARG A 87 43.04 -5.28 -39.89
N LEU A 88 41.86 -5.13 -40.49
CA LEU A 88 41.63 -5.37 -41.91
C LEU A 88 41.80 -4.12 -42.79
N MET A 89 41.44 -2.93 -42.31
CA MET A 89 41.31 -1.75 -43.18
C MET A 89 42.58 -0.92 -43.41
N GLY A 90 43.68 -1.12 -42.68
CA GLY A 90 44.86 -0.27 -42.80
C GLY A 90 44.58 1.16 -42.31
N ASN A 91 45.16 1.51 -41.16
CA ASN A 91 44.71 2.62 -40.33
C ASN A 91 45.17 3.99 -40.87
N ASP A 92 44.38 4.59 -41.76
CA ASP A 92 44.41 6.04 -41.96
C ASP A 92 43.85 6.69 -40.69
N GLY A 93 44.67 7.45 -39.95
CA GLY A 93 44.38 7.84 -38.55
C GLY A 93 43.03 8.52 -38.28
N HIS A 94 42.38 9.10 -39.29
CA HIS A 94 41.11 9.78 -39.16
C HIS A 94 39.90 8.84 -39.11
N THR A 95 39.90 7.74 -39.87
CA THR A 95 38.77 6.79 -39.88
C THR A 95 38.73 5.96 -38.60
N ALA A 96 39.91 5.64 -38.06
CA ALA A 96 40.07 4.93 -36.79
C ALA A 96 39.46 5.67 -35.59
N LEU A 97 39.64 6.99 -35.56
CA LEU A 97 39.16 7.84 -34.46
C LEU A 97 37.63 7.90 -34.44
N LEU A 98 37.00 8.01 -35.62
CA LEU A 98 35.53 7.99 -35.74
C LEU A 98 34.94 6.65 -35.34
N VAL A 99 35.54 5.53 -35.77
CA VAL A 99 35.09 4.17 -35.41
C VAL A 99 35.19 3.95 -33.90
N TRP A 100 36.26 4.41 -33.26
CA TRP A 100 36.42 4.31 -31.81
C TRP A 100 35.38 5.11 -31.03
N ILE A 101 35.10 6.36 -31.43
CA ILE A 101 34.10 7.20 -30.78
C ILE A 101 32.70 6.57 -30.88
N VAL A 102 32.32 6.09 -32.07
CA VAL A 102 31.02 5.44 -32.28
C VAL A 102 30.93 4.13 -31.50
N ALA A 103 31.98 3.31 -31.50
CA ALA A 103 32.03 2.07 -30.72
C ALA A 103 31.88 2.32 -29.22
N CYS A 104 32.57 3.33 -28.67
CA CYS A 104 32.43 3.73 -27.27
C CYS A 104 31.01 4.25 -26.96
N GLY A 105 30.44 5.05 -27.86
CA GLY A 105 29.08 5.55 -27.74
C GLY A 105 28.05 4.42 -27.64
N ILE A 106 28.12 3.44 -28.55
CA ILE A 106 27.21 2.29 -28.57
C ILE A 106 27.44 1.40 -27.34
N ALA A 107 28.69 1.17 -26.98
CA ALA A 107 29.11 0.41 -25.80
C ALA A 107 28.51 0.98 -24.50
N VAL A 108 28.35 2.30 -24.39
CA VAL A 108 27.76 2.94 -23.19
C VAL A 108 26.26 3.14 -23.32
N ALA A 109 25.73 3.45 -24.51
CA ALA A 109 24.32 3.74 -24.69
C ALA A 109 23.42 2.50 -24.53
N LEU A 110 23.80 1.36 -25.11
CA LEU A 110 23.04 0.11 -25.03
C LEU A 110 22.79 -0.39 -23.59
N PRO A 111 23.78 -0.49 -22.70
CA PRO A 111 23.52 -0.92 -21.32
C PRO A 111 22.65 0.05 -20.54
N ILE A 112 22.87 1.36 -20.71
CA ILE A 112 22.07 2.38 -20.02
C ILE A 112 20.61 2.24 -20.44
N MET A 113 20.36 2.06 -21.74
CA MET A 113 19.02 1.81 -22.27
C MET A 113 18.43 0.51 -21.71
N ALA A 114 19.19 -0.58 -21.71
CA ALA A 114 18.74 -1.87 -21.19
C ALA A 114 18.39 -1.80 -19.68
N ILE A 115 19.23 -1.13 -18.88
CA ILE A 115 19.00 -0.90 -17.45
C ILE A 115 17.75 -0.02 -17.25
N ALA A 116 17.58 1.03 -18.05
CA ALA A 116 16.42 1.91 -17.95
C ALA A 116 15.10 1.17 -18.27
N VAL A 117 15.08 0.36 -19.34
CA VAL A 117 13.91 -0.45 -19.72
C VAL A 117 13.62 -1.51 -18.66
N ALA A 118 14.64 -2.23 -18.19
CA ALA A 118 14.50 -3.22 -17.13
C ALA A 118 13.94 -2.62 -15.83
N MET A 119 14.46 -1.45 -15.41
CA MET A 119 13.96 -0.76 -14.23
C MET A 119 12.52 -0.30 -14.37
N ARG A 120 12.11 0.18 -15.56
CA ARG A 120 10.71 0.53 -15.83
C ARG A 120 9.80 -0.69 -15.77
N GLY A 121 10.18 -1.79 -16.43
CA GLY A 121 9.40 -3.04 -16.44
C GLY A 121 9.23 -3.62 -15.04
N TYR A 122 10.31 -3.66 -14.25
CA TYR A 122 10.26 -4.14 -12.87
C TYR A 122 9.32 -3.31 -11.99
N ARG A 123 9.40 -1.98 -12.08
CA ARG A 123 8.50 -1.09 -11.33
C ARG A 123 7.04 -1.21 -11.77
N GLY A 124 6.79 -1.48 -13.05
CA GLY A 124 5.44 -1.62 -13.61
C GLY A 124 4.72 -2.92 -13.21
N VAL A 125 5.45 -4.03 -13.08
CA VAL A 125 4.84 -5.37 -12.87
C VAL A 125 5.01 -5.88 -11.44
N ALA A 126 6.23 -5.81 -10.89
CA ALA A 126 6.52 -6.44 -9.61
C ALA A 126 5.89 -5.70 -8.42
N ALA A 127 5.71 -4.38 -8.53
CA ALA A 127 5.10 -3.57 -7.47
C ALA A 127 3.60 -3.86 -7.27
N PRO A 128 2.72 -3.82 -8.29
CA PRO A 128 1.31 -4.12 -8.09
C PRO A 128 1.07 -5.57 -7.67
N LEU A 129 1.83 -6.53 -8.20
CA LEU A 129 1.71 -7.93 -7.80
C LEU A 129 2.08 -8.16 -6.32
N ALA A 130 3.14 -7.49 -5.86
CA ALA A 130 3.54 -7.53 -4.45
C ALA A 130 2.44 -6.99 -3.51
N ASN A 131 1.75 -5.92 -3.92
CA ASN A 131 0.65 -5.34 -3.15
C ASN A 131 -0.52 -6.33 -3.01
N VAL A 132 -0.92 -6.99 -4.11
CA VAL A 132 -1.98 -8.01 -4.09
C VAL A 132 -1.60 -9.20 -3.21
N MET A 133 -0.38 -9.71 -3.33
CA MET A 133 0.11 -10.81 -2.47
C MET A 133 0.06 -10.44 -1.00
N THR A 134 0.50 -9.23 -0.65
CA THR A 134 0.49 -8.78 0.75
C THR A 134 -0.92 -8.65 1.30
N ALA A 135 -1.86 -8.13 0.51
CA ALA A 135 -3.26 -8.04 0.91
C ALA A 135 -3.91 -9.43 1.02
N ALA A 136 -3.57 -10.36 0.12
CA ALA A 136 -4.04 -11.74 0.19
C ALA A 136 -3.55 -12.44 1.46
N ASP A 137 -2.28 -12.26 1.83
CA ASP A 137 -1.72 -12.77 3.09
C ASP A 137 -2.45 -12.17 4.31
N ALA A 138 -2.83 -10.88 4.28
CA ALA A 138 -3.60 -10.25 5.36
C ALA A 138 -5.01 -10.87 5.50
N VAL A 139 -5.71 -11.07 4.37
CA VAL A 139 -7.03 -11.76 4.34
C VAL A 139 -6.91 -13.19 4.87
N ALA A 140 -5.84 -13.92 4.48
CA ALA A 140 -5.59 -15.27 4.97
C ALA A 140 -5.34 -15.34 6.49
N ASN A 141 -4.81 -14.26 7.08
CA ASN A 141 -4.64 -14.11 8.53
C ASN A 141 -5.90 -13.61 9.26
N GLY A 142 -7.01 -13.43 8.55
CA GLY A 142 -8.31 -13.02 9.11
C GLY A 142 -8.58 -11.51 9.06
N ASP A 143 -7.69 -10.69 8.49
CA ASP A 143 -7.95 -9.28 8.25
C ASP A 143 -8.72 -9.09 6.93
N LEU A 144 -10.04 -9.16 7.02
CA LEU A 144 -10.94 -8.99 5.87
C LEU A 144 -11.05 -7.53 5.39
N SER A 145 -10.52 -6.57 6.17
CA SER A 145 -10.53 -5.15 5.84
C SER A 145 -9.40 -4.74 4.88
N ALA A 146 -8.43 -5.63 4.65
CA ALA A 146 -7.30 -5.38 3.76
C ALA A 146 -7.76 -5.05 2.33
N ARG A 147 -7.16 -4.01 1.73
CA ARG A 147 -7.45 -3.55 0.36
C ARG A 147 -6.17 -3.31 -0.43
N VAL A 148 -6.26 -3.50 -1.74
CA VAL A 148 -5.17 -3.25 -2.68
C VAL A 148 -5.38 -1.88 -3.36
N PRO A 149 -4.33 -1.05 -3.51
CA PRO A 149 -4.40 0.19 -4.27
C PRO A 149 -4.72 -0.06 -5.76
N GLU A 150 -5.74 0.63 -6.30
CA GLU A 150 -6.22 0.40 -7.68
C GLU A 150 -5.46 1.19 -8.75
N HIS A 151 -4.43 1.94 -8.39
CA HIS A 151 -3.68 2.85 -9.28
C HIS A 151 -2.76 2.12 -10.29
N ALA A 152 -2.90 0.81 -10.47
CA ALA A 152 -2.06 0.04 -11.39
C ALA A 152 -2.64 0.08 -12.81
N PRO A 153 -1.86 0.53 -13.82
CA PRO A 153 -2.36 0.58 -15.20
C PRO A 153 -2.58 -0.81 -15.79
N GLY A 154 -3.60 -0.94 -16.65
CA GLY A 154 -3.88 -2.14 -17.43
C GLY A 154 -4.51 -3.28 -16.61
N GLU A 155 -4.05 -4.50 -16.87
CA GLU A 155 -4.63 -5.73 -16.31
C GLU A 155 -4.44 -5.86 -14.79
N PHE A 156 -3.37 -5.26 -14.24
CA PHE A 156 -3.10 -5.28 -12.81
C PHE A 156 -4.10 -4.45 -12.00
N GLY A 157 -4.62 -3.36 -12.56
CA GLY A 157 -5.71 -2.60 -11.94
C GLY A 157 -6.99 -3.42 -11.86
N ARG A 158 -7.34 -4.13 -12.95
CA ARG A 158 -8.48 -5.05 -12.97
C ARG A 158 -8.34 -6.19 -11.95
N LEU A 159 -7.13 -6.70 -11.76
CA LEU A 159 -6.84 -7.68 -10.70
C LEU A 159 -7.05 -7.08 -9.31
N ALA A 160 -6.56 -5.87 -9.05
CA ALA A 160 -6.75 -5.18 -7.78
C ALA A 160 -8.25 -4.95 -7.46
N THR A 161 -9.02 -4.46 -8.43
CA THR A 161 -10.48 -4.29 -8.29
C THR A 161 -11.18 -5.64 -8.03
N SER A 162 -10.81 -6.70 -8.74
CA SER A 162 -11.40 -8.03 -8.55
C SER A 162 -11.09 -8.60 -7.17
N PHE A 163 -9.85 -8.41 -6.67
CA PHE A 163 -9.44 -8.79 -5.32
C PHE A 163 -10.23 -8.02 -4.27
N ASN A 164 -10.35 -6.69 -4.40
CA ASN A 164 -11.10 -5.85 -3.46
C ASN A 164 -12.58 -6.25 -3.38
N ARG A 165 -13.20 -6.63 -4.52
CA ARG A 165 -14.58 -7.13 -4.54
C ARG A 165 -14.72 -8.44 -3.77
N MET A 166 -13.84 -9.41 -4.01
CA MET A 166 -13.82 -10.68 -3.27
C MET A 166 -13.64 -10.45 -1.76
N ALA A 167 -12.71 -9.57 -1.37
CA ALA A 167 -12.49 -9.24 0.04
C ALA A 167 -13.73 -8.62 0.69
N GLY A 168 -14.44 -7.71 -0.01
CA GLY A 168 -15.68 -7.12 0.48
C GLY A 168 -16.85 -8.12 0.58
N GLU A 169 -16.94 -9.08 -0.34
CA GLU A 169 -17.92 -10.17 -0.23
C GLU A 169 -17.64 -11.08 0.96
N LEU A 170 -16.36 -11.38 1.23
CA LEU A 170 -15.97 -12.19 2.38
C LEU A 170 -16.28 -11.49 3.71
N GLU A 171 -16.00 -10.18 3.81
CA GLU A 171 -16.32 -9.34 4.97
C GLU A 171 -17.84 -9.34 5.26
N ARG A 172 -18.68 -9.13 4.24
CA ARG A 172 -20.14 -9.18 4.40
C ARG A 172 -20.65 -10.54 4.85
N ASN A 173 -20.10 -11.63 4.30
CA ASN A 173 -20.47 -12.99 4.69
C ASN A 173 -20.10 -13.28 6.16
N ASP A 174 -18.96 -12.76 6.61
CA ASP A 174 -18.53 -12.91 8.01
C ASP A 174 -19.42 -12.11 8.96
N GLU A 175 -19.77 -10.87 8.61
CA GLU A 175 -20.73 -10.05 9.38
C GLU A 175 -22.10 -10.73 9.49
N GLN A 176 -22.63 -11.26 8.39
CA GLN A 176 -23.91 -11.99 8.39
C GLN A 176 -23.86 -13.22 9.30
N ARG A 177 -22.76 -14.01 9.25
CA ARG A 177 -22.59 -15.17 10.13
C ARG A 177 -22.56 -14.77 11.61
N ARG A 178 -21.90 -13.66 11.95
CA ARG A 178 -21.83 -13.14 13.32
C ARG A 178 -23.20 -12.66 13.82
N ASN A 179 -23.97 -11.97 12.97
CA ASN A 179 -25.31 -11.51 13.33
C ASN A 179 -26.25 -12.69 13.58
N LEU A 180 -26.24 -13.71 12.71
CA LEU A 180 -27.05 -14.92 12.89
C LEU A 180 -26.72 -15.66 14.19
N THR A 181 -25.44 -15.78 14.54
CA THR A 181 -25.04 -16.44 15.80
C THR A 181 -25.43 -15.61 17.03
N ALA A 182 -25.37 -14.28 16.94
CA ALA A 182 -25.82 -13.39 18.01
C ALA A 182 -27.34 -13.48 18.24
N ASP A 183 -28.13 -13.48 17.16
CA ASP A 183 -29.59 -13.53 17.20
C ASP A 183 -30.07 -14.87 17.79
N ILE A 184 -29.49 -16.00 17.36
CA ILE A 184 -29.82 -17.32 17.92
C ILE A 184 -29.53 -17.39 19.43
N ALA A 185 -28.38 -16.86 19.86
CA ALA A 185 -28.03 -16.84 21.28
C ALA A 185 -28.98 -15.97 22.11
N HIS A 186 -29.55 -14.92 21.50
CA HIS A 186 -30.53 -14.05 22.12
C HIS A 186 -31.92 -14.69 22.22
N GLU A 187 -32.36 -15.36 21.16
CA GLU A 187 -33.69 -15.99 21.12
C GLU A 187 -33.78 -17.26 21.99
N LEU A 188 -32.66 -17.94 22.26
CA LEU A 188 -32.65 -19.12 23.15
C LEU A 188 -32.55 -18.76 24.64
N ARG A 189 -31.96 -17.61 24.99
CA ARG A 189 -31.80 -17.18 26.40
C ARG A 189 -33.14 -16.83 27.05
N THR A 190 -34.02 -16.15 26.31
CA THR A 190 -35.34 -15.71 26.78
C THR A 190 -36.29 -16.86 27.16
N PRO A 191 -36.47 -17.92 26.35
CA PRO A 191 -37.35 -19.03 26.70
C PRO A 191 -36.80 -19.92 27.83
N LEU A 192 -35.48 -20.10 27.93
CA LEU A 192 -34.87 -20.86 29.04
C LEU A 192 -35.17 -20.21 30.40
N HIS A 193 -35.21 -18.88 30.45
CA HIS A 193 -35.54 -18.14 31.66
C HIS A 193 -37.00 -18.33 32.09
N ILE A 194 -37.91 -18.50 31.11
CA ILE A 194 -39.34 -18.76 31.36
C ILE A 194 -39.56 -20.18 31.89
N ILE A 195 -38.82 -21.16 31.36
CA ILE A 195 -38.91 -22.56 31.84
C ILE A 195 -38.36 -22.68 33.27
N GLN A 196 -37.25 -22.00 33.59
CA GLN A 196 -36.73 -21.97 34.96
C GLN A 196 -37.67 -21.25 35.93
N GLY A 197 -38.31 -20.14 35.52
CA GLY A 197 -39.29 -19.44 36.36
C GLY A 197 -40.52 -20.29 36.70
N ASN A 198 -40.89 -21.26 35.85
CA ASN A 198 -42.00 -22.18 36.11
C ASN A 198 -41.62 -23.33 37.06
N LEU A 199 -40.32 -23.61 37.23
CA LEU A 199 -39.81 -24.61 38.16
C LEU A 199 -39.52 -24.01 39.56
N GLU A 200 -39.32 -22.70 39.67
CA GLU A 200 -39.17 -22.00 40.95
C GLU A 200 -40.51 -21.52 41.54
N GLY A 201 -41.58 -21.47 40.72
CA GLY A 201 -42.91 -21.02 41.11
C GLY A 201 -43.86 -22.11 41.64
N ILE A 202 -43.38 -23.35 41.75
CA ILE A 202 -44.09 -24.50 42.34
C ILE A 202 -43.35 -24.92 43.61
#